data_AF-A0A948ZLJ0-F1
#
_entry.id   AF-A0A948ZLJ0-F1
#
_cell.length_a   1.000
_cell.length_b   1.000
_cell.length_c   1.000
_cell.angle_alpha   90.00
_cell.angle_beta   90.00
_cell.angle_gamma   90.00
#
_symmetry.space_group_name_H-M   'P 1'
#
loop_
_entity.id
_entity.type
_entity.pdbx_description
1 polymer ?
#
loop_
_entity_poly.entity_id
_entity_poly.type
_entity_poly.pdbx_seq_one_letter_code
_entity_poly.pdbx_strand_id
1 'polypeptide(L)'
;MLDFRQTSERRESPIPTGRRWLIVLALLLGVVVILADRARQPGAWRWLDRLAGSSEDAPAGGIDNRLHAVPQDDLTLDSFVIGKPDSKEEETDRRKGYFPGVDPALLDSIQDNTFSSLADRECSLNLLDVLEKTDERKLRKASEGRVTYAQLFRQPAHYRGRLVTISGVVRRVHRIELPENKYELRHYFKVLLYPKIKPPSPVIAYCLRLPKGFTIGMDVSEEVEVTGFFFKRCAYQAKDSLRTAPTILAKTLQWQKRPAMVEEPAVDGRKLILVAVAAALLALLTAWYVYMRTKPSHPALPDRPPNFDLLKEMDQRNETTDEG
;
A
#
# COMPACT_ATOMS: atom_id res chain seq x y z
N MET A 1 -40.78 -12.79 -79.42
CA MET A 1 -41.65 -13.56 -78.52
C MET A 1 -40.76 -14.19 -77.46
N LEU A 2 -40.95 -13.80 -76.19
CA LEU A 2 -40.62 -14.48 -74.92
C LEU A 2 -39.29 -15.25 -74.84
N ASP A 3 -38.31 -14.76 -74.07
CA ASP A 3 -38.15 -14.91 -72.61
C ASP A 3 -37.59 -16.28 -72.22
N PHE A 4 -36.40 -16.33 -71.61
CA PHE A 4 -36.04 -17.29 -70.56
C PHE A 4 -34.78 -16.83 -69.79
N ARG A 5 -35.05 -16.35 -68.57
CA ARG A 5 -34.16 -16.35 -67.40
C ARG A 5 -33.28 -17.60 -67.31
N GLN A 6 -32.05 -17.44 -66.82
CA GLN A 6 -31.64 -18.07 -65.55
C GLN A 6 -30.32 -17.49 -65.00
N THR A 7 -30.49 -16.77 -63.90
CA THR A 7 -29.63 -16.69 -62.71
C THR A 7 -28.43 -17.65 -62.69
N SER A 8 -27.22 -17.12 -62.88
CA SER A 8 -26.03 -17.76 -62.33
C SER A 8 -25.89 -17.32 -60.87
N GLU A 9 -26.40 -18.13 -59.94
CA GLU A 9 -26.03 -18.04 -58.53
C GLU A 9 -24.51 -18.08 -58.41
N ARG A 10 -23.92 -16.96 -57.97
CA ARG A 10 -22.54 -16.89 -57.56
C ARG A 10 -22.44 -17.64 -56.22
N ARG A 11 -22.22 -18.96 -56.28
CA ARG A 11 -21.83 -19.75 -55.09
C ARG A 11 -20.50 -19.21 -54.59
N GLU A 12 -20.56 -18.39 -53.54
CA GLU A 12 -19.41 -18.11 -52.69
C GLU A 12 -18.95 -19.44 -52.09
N SER A 13 -17.76 -19.88 -52.47
CA SER A 13 -17.11 -21.04 -51.88
C SER A 13 -16.79 -20.73 -50.41
N PRO A 14 -17.22 -21.57 -49.45
CA PRO A 14 -16.89 -21.34 -48.05
C PRO A 14 -15.39 -21.57 -47.86
N ILE A 15 -14.68 -20.52 -47.48
CA ILE A 15 -13.30 -20.59 -46.99
C ILE A 15 -13.26 -21.65 -45.87
N PRO A 16 -12.44 -22.71 -45.96
CA PRO A 16 -12.48 -23.82 -45.01
C PRO A 16 -12.12 -23.35 -43.61
N THR A 17 -13.12 -23.42 -42.72
CA THR A 17 -13.17 -22.91 -41.35
C THR A 17 -12.09 -23.48 -40.41
N GLY A 18 -11.48 -24.62 -40.78
CA GLY A 18 -10.47 -25.31 -39.97
C GLY A 18 -9.14 -24.57 -39.82
N ARG A 19 -8.82 -23.62 -40.71
CA ARG A 19 -7.51 -22.93 -40.74
C ARG A 19 -7.45 -21.68 -39.85
N ARG A 20 -8.60 -21.08 -39.53
CA ARG A 20 -8.71 -19.91 -38.63
C ARG A 20 -8.67 -20.32 -37.16
N TRP A 21 -9.21 -21.49 -36.82
CA TRP A 21 -9.30 -21.95 -35.43
C TRP A 21 -7.92 -22.18 -34.80
N LEU A 22 -6.93 -22.66 -35.55
CA LEU A 22 -5.57 -22.86 -35.02
C LEU A 22 -4.86 -21.54 -34.69
N ILE A 23 -5.05 -20.51 -35.51
CA ILE A 23 -4.50 -19.17 -35.25
C ILE A 23 -5.20 -18.56 -34.04
N VAL A 24 -6.53 -18.68 -33.97
CA VAL A 24 -7.32 -18.22 -32.82
C VAL A 24 -6.89 -18.95 -31.55
N LEU A 25 -6.67 -20.27 -31.60
CA LEU A 25 -6.26 -21.07 -30.45
C LEU A 25 -4.85 -20.70 -29.95
N ALA A 26 -3.91 -20.42 -30.86
CA ALA A 26 -2.58 -19.92 -30.50
C ALA A 26 -2.65 -18.53 -29.85
N LEU A 27 -3.49 -17.63 -30.37
CA LEU A 27 -3.70 -16.29 -29.82
C LEU A 27 -4.36 -16.35 -28.43
N LEU A 28 -5.34 -17.24 -28.26
CA LEU A 28 -6.05 -17.49 -27.01
C LEU A 28 -5.11 -18.08 -25.95
N LEU A 29 -4.22 -19.01 -26.34
CA LEU A 29 -3.19 -19.55 -25.45
C LEU A 29 -2.22 -18.45 -24.98
N GLY A 30 -1.83 -17.53 -25.86
CA GLY A 30 -1.01 -16.36 -25.51
C GLY A 30 -1.70 -15.45 -24.49
N VAL A 31 -3.00 -15.18 -24.68
CA VAL A 31 -3.81 -14.40 -23.74
C VAL A 31 -3.92 -15.10 -22.37
N VAL A 32 -4.09 -16.43 -22.36
CA VAL A 32 -4.14 -17.22 -21.12
C VAL A 32 -2.83 -17.14 -20.33
N VAL A 33 -1.68 -17.18 -21.00
CA VAL A 33 -0.38 -17.04 -20.34
C VAL A 33 -0.19 -15.64 -19.74
N ILE A 34 -0.60 -14.59 -20.46
CA ILE A 34 -0.54 -13.21 -19.95
C ILE A 34 -1.47 -13.02 -18.74
N LEU A 35 -2.67 -13.62 -18.78
CA LEU A 35 -3.60 -13.62 -17.65
C LEU A 35 -3.04 -14.41 -16.45
N ALA A 36 -2.43 -15.57 -16.70
CA ALA A 36 -1.82 -16.39 -15.64
C ALA A 36 -0.64 -15.70 -14.95
N ASP A 37 0.17 -14.95 -15.70
CA ASP A 37 1.26 -14.15 -15.16
C ASP A 37 0.73 -12.97 -14.32
N ARG A 38 -0.32 -12.30 -14.81
CA ARG A 38 -0.97 -11.19 -14.08
C ARG A 38 -1.71 -11.65 -12.82
N ALA A 39 -2.24 -12.87 -12.81
CA ALA A 39 -2.89 -13.49 -11.65
C ALA A 39 -1.92 -13.82 -10.50
N ARG A 40 -0.60 -13.90 -10.76
CA ARG A 40 0.43 -14.12 -9.73
C ARG A 40 0.79 -12.85 -8.94
N GLN A 41 0.35 -11.67 -9.36
CA GLN A 41 0.63 -10.42 -8.63
C GLN A 41 -0.33 -10.25 -7.44
N PRO A 42 0.17 -10.09 -6.20
CA PRO A 42 -0.65 -9.82 -5.02
C PRO A 42 -1.26 -8.42 -5.14
N GLY A 43 -2.49 -8.35 -5.66
CA GLY A 43 -3.21 -7.09 -5.93
C GLY A 43 -4.10 -7.13 -7.17
N ALA A 44 -3.88 -8.09 -8.08
CA ALA A 44 -4.68 -8.26 -9.30
C ALA A 44 -6.15 -8.66 -9.03
N TRP A 45 -6.49 -9.04 -7.80
CA TRP A 45 -7.83 -9.49 -7.41
C TRP A 45 -8.68 -8.39 -6.73
N ARG A 46 -8.14 -7.19 -6.47
CA ARG A 46 -8.85 -6.09 -5.77
C ARG A 46 -10.00 -5.46 -6.56
N TRP A 47 -10.11 -5.75 -7.85
CA TRP A 47 -11.25 -5.33 -8.66
C TRP A 47 -12.42 -6.33 -8.56
N LEU A 48 -12.14 -7.58 -8.14
CA LEU A 48 -13.16 -8.60 -7.90
C LEU A 48 -13.93 -8.32 -6.61
N ASP A 49 -13.27 -7.81 -5.57
CA ASP A 49 -13.95 -7.29 -4.36
C ASP A 49 -14.91 -6.13 -4.68
N ARG A 50 -14.62 -5.34 -5.73
CA ARG A 50 -15.48 -4.25 -6.19
C ARG A 50 -16.67 -4.73 -7.05
N LEU A 51 -16.59 -5.92 -7.64
CA LEU A 51 -17.67 -6.55 -8.39
C LEU A 51 -18.53 -7.48 -7.54
N ALA A 52 -17.95 -8.05 -6.48
CA ALA A 52 -18.63 -8.99 -5.58
C ALA A 52 -19.57 -8.30 -4.57
N GLY A 53 -19.66 -6.96 -4.58
CA GLY A 53 -20.64 -6.23 -3.77
C GLY A 53 -20.57 -6.55 -2.27
N SER A 54 -19.40 -6.95 -1.76
CA SER A 54 -19.20 -7.16 -0.33
C SER A 54 -19.08 -5.81 0.37
N SER A 55 -20.22 -5.14 0.53
CA SER A 55 -20.46 -4.36 1.73
C SER A 55 -20.46 -5.33 2.90
N GLU A 56 -19.34 -5.43 3.62
CA GLU A 56 -19.39 -6.02 4.96
C GLU A 56 -20.37 -5.21 5.80
N ASP A 57 -21.45 -5.88 6.18
CA ASP A 57 -22.54 -5.39 7.00
C ASP A 57 -22.00 -4.83 8.34
N ALA A 58 -22.29 -3.55 8.59
CA ALA A 58 -22.22 -2.97 9.92
C ALA A 58 -23.39 -3.53 10.76
N PRO A 59 -23.19 -3.82 12.06
CA PRO A 59 -24.24 -4.42 12.88
C PRO A 59 -25.45 -3.50 13.00
N ALA A 60 -26.64 -4.07 12.79
CA ALA A 60 -27.93 -3.43 12.95
C ALA A 60 -28.15 -3.00 14.42
N GLY A 61 -27.71 -1.79 14.74
CA GLY A 61 -28.06 -1.06 15.93
C GLY A 61 -28.12 0.41 15.56
N GLY A 62 -29.32 0.91 15.27
CA GLY A 62 -29.55 2.30 14.87
C GLY A 62 -28.98 3.25 15.91
N ILE A 63 -27.92 3.97 15.55
CA ILE A 63 -27.36 5.05 16.35
C ILE A 63 -28.36 6.20 16.27
N ASP A 64 -29.03 6.49 17.39
CA ASP A 64 -29.93 7.64 17.51
C ASP A 64 -29.10 8.93 17.50
N ASN A 65 -29.07 9.60 16.34
CA ASN A 65 -28.37 10.85 16.12
C ASN A 65 -29.21 12.08 16.50
N ARG A 66 -30.28 11.92 17.29
CA ARG A 66 -31.07 13.06 17.77
C ARG A 66 -30.32 13.75 18.91
N LEU A 67 -29.91 14.99 18.65
CA LEU A 67 -29.44 15.90 19.68
C LEU A 67 -30.57 16.09 20.72
N HIS A 68 -30.33 15.66 21.95
CA HIS A 68 -31.17 16.05 23.08
C HIS A 68 -31.05 17.56 23.26
N ALA A 69 -32.18 18.26 23.15
CA ALA A 69 -32.23 19.70 23.40
C ALA A 69 -31.92 19.95 24.88
N VAL A 70 -30.76 20.55 25.15
CA VAL A 70 -30.45 21.14 26.46
C VAL A 70 -31.32 22.40 26.61
N PRO A 71 -31.92 22.67 27.78
CA PRO A 71 -32.68 23.89 28.02
C PRO A 71 -31.80 25.11 27.70
N GLN A 72 -32.22 25.93 26.72
CA GLN A 72 -31.55 27.18 26.41
C GLN A 72 -31.98 28.25 27.41
N ASP A 73 -31.06 28.64 28.29
CA ASP A 73 -31.13 29.95 28.93
C ASP A 73 -30.90 31.04 27.86
N ASP A 74 -31.63 32.14 27.99
CA ASP A 74 -31.73 33.27 27.08
C ASP A 74 -30.37 33.74 26.53
N LEU A 75 -30.04 33.32 25.31
CA LEU A 75 -28.89 33.82 24.56
C LEU A 75 -29.38 34.46 23.27
N THR A 76 -29.21 35.78 23.18
CA THR A 76 -29.51 36.59 21.99
C THR A 76 -28.72 36.11 20.78
N LEU A 77 -29.37 36.11 19.61
CA LEU A 77 -28.90 35.59 18.31
C LEU A 77 -27.55 36.13 17.78
N ASP A 78 -26.93 37.11 18.44
CA ASP A 78 -25.71 37.78 17.96
C ASP A 78 -24.44 37.48 18.78
N SER A 79 -24.47 36.55 19.74
CA SER A 79 -23.26 36.18 20.50
C SER A 79 -22.82 34.74 20.24
N PHE A 80 -21.69 34.56 19.56
CA PHE A 80 -20.97 33.29 19.51
C PHE A 80 -20.12 33.14 20.77
N VAL A 81 -20.65 32.43 21.78
CA VAL A 81 -19.91 32.13 23.02
C VAL A 81 -19.12 30.84 22.79
N ILE A 82 -17.80 30.96 22.56
CA ILE A 82 -16.89 29.84 22.76
C ILE A 82 -16.82 29.64 24.27
N GLY A 83 -17.55 28.64 24.78
CA GLY A 83 -17.40 28.19 26.15
C GLY A 83 -15.94 27.82 26.36
N LYS A 84 -15.18 28.67 27.06
CA LYS A 84 -13.89 28.30 27.60
C LYS A 84 -14.20 27.16 28.58
N PRO A 85 -13.71 25.93 28.37
CA PRO A 85 -13.98 24.85 29.32
C PRO A 85 -13.55 25.34 30.70
N ASP A 86 -14.44 25.16 31.67
CA ASP A 86 -14.29 25.72 32.99
C ASP A 86 -12.98 25.18 33.58
N SER A 87 -11.97 26.05 33.66
CA SER A 87 -10.57 25.64 33.87
C SER A 87 -10.35 24.88 35.17
N LYS A 88 -11.30 24.94 36.10
CA LYS A 88 -11.22 24.27 37.40
C LYS A 88 -11.67 22.82 37.36
N GLU A 89 -12.67 22.46 36.55
CA GLU A 89 -13.18 21.08 36.47
C GLU A 89 -12.21 20.16 35.72
N GLU A 90 -11.64 20.61 34.59
CA GLU A 90 -10.55 19.88 33.92
C GLU A 90 -9.33 19.71 34.81
N GLU A 91 -8.99 20.70 35.64
CA GLU A 91 -7.83 20.66 36.52
C GLU A 91 -7.97 19.65 37.66
N THR A 92 -9.18 19.50 38.22
CA THR A 92 -9.47 18.48 39.23
C THR A 92 -9.50 17.05 38.69
N ASP A 93 -9.96 16.84 37.45
CA ASP A 93 -9.96 15.51 36.81
C ASP A 93 -8.54 15.10 36.37
N ARG A 94 -7.71 16.06 35.92
CA ARG A 94 -6.28 15.85 35.63
C ARG A 94 -5.50 15.31 36.84
N ARG A 95 -5.82 15.75 38.06
CA ARG A 95 -5.06 15.40 39.29
C ARG A 95 -5.38 14.01 39.86
N LYS A 96 -6.49 13.37 39.49
CA LYS A 96 -6.90 12.04 39.98
C LYS A 96 -6.42 10.86 39.10
N GLY A 97 -5.78 11.11 37.95
CA GLY A 97 -5.57 10.10 36.91
C GLY A 97 -4.12 9.74 36.54
N TYR A 98 -3.11 10.28 37.22
CA TYR A 98 -1.71 9.99 36.85
C TYR A 98 -1.24 8.59 37.28
N PHE A 99 -0.29 8.05 36.52
CA PHE A 99 0.29 6.74 36.82
C PHE A 99 1.02 6.77 38.18
N PRO A 100 0.92 5.71 39.01
CA PRO A 100 1.55 5.68 40.32
C PRO A 100 3.06 5.99 40.28
N GLY A 101 3.50 6.95 41.08
CA GLY A 101 4.89 7.42 41.18
C GLY A 101 5.21 8.67 40.37
N VAL A 102 4.31 9.10 39.47
CA VAL A 102 4.40 10.41 38.81
C VAL A 102 4.05 11.50 39.82
N ASP A 103 4.93 12.48 39.98
CA ASP A 103 4.70 13.66 40.82
C ASP A 103 4.00 14.76 40.02
N PRO A 104 2.72 15.07 40.30
CA PRO A 104 1.97 16.08 39.55
C PRO A 104 2.55 17.48 39.72
N ALA A 105 3.14 17.82 40.87
CA ALA A 105 3.68 19.15 41.11
C ALA A 105 4.86 19.47 40.19
N LEU A 106 5.62 18.45 39.78
CA LEU A 106 6.71 18.61 38.81
C LEU A 106 6.18 18.90 37.40
N LEU A 107 4.99 18.42 37.04
CA LEU A 107 4.39 18.62 35.71
C LEU A 107 3.90 20.06 35.49
N ASP A 108 3.49 20.75 36.56
CA ASP A 108 2.99 22.12 36.51
C ASP A 108 4.08 23.14 36.12
N SER A 109 5.34 22.81 36.45
CA SER A 109 6.51 23.64 36.12
C SER A 109 6.95 23.55 34.65
N ILE A 110 6.43 22.58 33.89
CA ILE A 110 6.85 22.32 32.51
C ILE A 110 6.27 23.38 31.56
N GLN A 111 7.15 23.95 30.73
CA GLN A 111 6.77 24.90 29.69
C GLN A 111 6.95 24.30 28.30
N ASP A 112 5.91 24.30 27.47
CA ASP A 112 6.04 23.85 26.08
C ASP A 112 6.82 24.86 25.22
N ASN A 113 7.37 24.40 24.11
CA ASN A 113 8.09 25.19 23.11
C ASN A 113 9.41 25.81 23.60
N THR A 114 9.92 25.35 24.74
CA THR A 114 11.23 25.74 25.27
C THR A 114 12.23 24.60 25.13
N PHE A 115 13.51 24.93 25.23
CA PHE A 115 14.55 23.94 25.46
C PHE A 115 14.39 23.30 26.84
N SER A 116 15.08 22.18 27.08
CA SER A 116 15.08 21.52 28.38
C SER A 116 15.71 22.43 29.46
N SER A 117 14.87 22.90 30.38
CA SER A 117 15.24 23.66 31.58
C SER A 117 15.65 22.75 32.75
N LEU A 118 16.05 23.34 33.87
CA LEU A 118 16.32 22.59 35.11
C LEU A 118 15.05 21.95 35.68
N ALA A 119 13.92 22.64 35.65
CA ALA A 119 12.63 22.09 36.08
C ALA A 119 12.20 20.91 35.20
N ASP A 120 12.39 21.03 33.88
CA ASP A 120 12.17 19.93 32.95
C ASP A 120 13.05 18.72 33.30
N ARG A 121 14.30 18.96 33.70
CA ARG A 121 15.24 17.90 34.06
C ARG A 121 14.74 17.10 35.27
N GLU A 122 14.33 17.75 36.35
CA GLU A 122 13.82 17.05 37.54
C GLU A 122 12.56 16.24 37.24
N CYS A 123 11.60 16.83 36.52
CA CYS A 123 10.39 16.12 36.12
C CYS A 123 10.71 14.92 35.21
N SER A 124 11.56 15.12 34.19
CA SER A 124 11.94 14.04 33.28
C SER A 124 12.62 12.88 34.01
N LEU A 125 13.45 13.18 35.01
CA LEU A 125 14.12 12.17 35.82
C LEU A 125 13.14 11.40 36.71
N ASN A 126 12.13 12.05 37.31
CA ASN A 126 11.06 11.35 38.03
C ASN A 126 10.30 10.40 37.09
N LEU A 127 9.90 10.87 35.90
CA LEU A 127 9.18 10.04 34.93
C LEU A 127 10.04 8.87 34.43
N LEU A 128 11.33 9.08 34.20
CA LEU A 128 12.27 8.01 33.83
C LEU A 128 12.48 7.01 34.96
N ASP A 129 12.55 7.44 36.23
CA ASP A 129 12.63 6.54 37.38
C ASP A 129 11.37 5.66 37.50
N VAL A 130 10.19 6.23 37.32
CA VAL A 130 8.92 5.47 37.27
C VAL A 130 8.96 4.43 36.14
N LEU A 131 9.45 4.80 34.96
CA LEU A 131 9.60 3.88 33.82
C LEU A 131 10.62 2.77 34.11
N GLU A 132 11.71 3.08 34.82
CA GLU A 132 12.75 2.11 35.16
C GLU A 132 12.23 1.05 36.14
N LYS A 133 11.51 1.47 37.17
CA LYS A 133 10.96 0.60 38.23
C LYS A 133 9.72 -0.19 37.81
N THR A 134 9.01 0.25 36.77
CA THR A 134 7.73 -0.36 36.36
C THR A 134 7.92 -1.41 35.26
N ASP A 135 7.23 -2.54 35.36
CA ASP A 135 7.21 -3.55 34.28
C ASP A 135 6.59 -2.99 32.98
N GLU A 136 7.15 -3.37 31.83
CA GLU A 136 6.72 -2.88 30.52
C GLU A 136 5.26 -3.26 30.20
N ARG A 137 4.80 -4.46 30.57
CA ARG A 137 3.42 -4.88 30.33
C ARG A 137 2.44 -4.01 31.10
N LYS A 138 2.80 -3.59 32.31
CA LYS A 138 1.99 -2.69 33.13
C LYS A 138 1.90 -1.30 32.50
N LEU A 139 3.02 -0.76 32.02
CA LEU A 139 3.05 0.52 31.31
C LEU A 139 2.16 0.49 30.06
N ARG A 140 2.24 -0.59 29.28
CA ARG A 140 1.40 -0.78 28.09
C ARG A 140 -0.08 -0.87 28.41
N LYS A 141 -0.45 -1.61 29.46
CA LYS A 141 -1.84 -1.75 29.89
C LYS A 141 -2.43 -0.42 30.40
N ALA A 142 -1.59 0.41 31.02
CA ALA A 142 -1.98 1.72 31.52
C ALA A 142 -1.91 2.85 30.47
N SER A 143 -1.50 2.54 29.23
CA SER A 143 -1.51 3.51 28.14
C SER A 143 -2.94 3.86 27.76
N GLU A 144 -3.18 5.14 27.46
CA GLU A 144 -4.46 5.63 26.91
C GLU A 144 -4.69 5.20 25.45
N GLY A 145 -3.75 4.43 24.90
CA GLY A 145 -3.85 3.83 23.59
C GLY A 145 -2.95 4.51 22.57
N ARG A 146 -3.27 4.27 21.30
CA ARG A 146 -2.50 4.80 20.18
C ARG A 146 -2.89 6.25 19.91
N VAL A 147 -1.90 7.13 19.94
CA VAL A 147 -2.07 8.57 19.68
C VAL A 147 -1.37 8.97 18.39
N THR A 148 -1.86 10.06 17.80
CA THR A 148 -1.28 10.68 16.61
C THR A 148 -0.33 11.80 16.98
N TYR A 149 0.55 12.18 16.05
CA TYR A 149 1.37 13.38 16.18
C TYR A 149 0.51 14.63 16.47
N ALA A 150 -0.62 14.78 15.75
CA ALA A 150 -1.47 15.95 15.86
C ALA A 150 -2.09 16.09 17.26
N GLN A 151 -2.50 15.00 17.89
CA GLN A 151 -2.98 14.98 19.27
C GLN A 151 -1.90 15.48 20.23
N LEU A 152 -0.71 14.88 20.20
CA LEU A 152 0.38 15.27 21.09
C LEU A 152 0.86 16.71 20.85
N PHE A 153 0.81 17.19 19.61
CA PHE A 153 1.27 18.52 19.26
C PHE A 153 0.24 19.62 19.57
N ARG A 154 -1.06 19.36 19.36
CA ARG A 154 -2.13 20.36 19.55
C ARG A 154 -2.73 20.34 20.94
N GLN A 155 -2.64 19.22 21.66
CA GLN A 155 -3.24 19.03 22.98
C GLN A 155 -2.18 18.63 24.03
N PRO A 156 -1.06 19.36 24.15
CA PRO A 156 0.01 18.95 25.06
C PRO A 156 -0.44 18.92 26.53
N ALA A 157 -1.29 19.87 26.95
CA ALA A 157 -1.81 19.92 28.31
C ALA A 157 -2.66 18.69 28.68
N HIS A 158 -3.42 18.14 27.72
CA HIS A 158 -4.23 16.95 27.95
C HIS A 158 -3.34 15.73 28.19
N TYR A 159 -2.33 15.51 27.34
CA TYR A 159 -1.49 14.32 27.38
C TYR A 159 -0.30 14.40 28.35
N ARG A 160 0.02 15.56 28.92
CA ARG A 160 1.21 15.76 29.77
C ARG A 160 1.18 14.81 30.96
N GLY A 161 2.23 14.01 31.10
CA GLY A 161 2.39 13.02 32.17
C GLY A 161 1.55 11.74 31.98
N ARG A 162 0.79 11.60 30.90
CA ARG A 162 -0.01 10.41 30.60
C ARG A 162 0.77 9.41 29.74
N LEU A 163 0.50 8.12 29.96
CA LEU A 163 1.07 7.06 29.13
C LEU A 163 0.34 7.02 27.79
N VAL A 164 1.11 7.14 26.72
CA VAL A 164 0.60 7.11 25.35
C VAL A 164 1.44 6.15 24.52
N THR A 165 0.86 5.65 23.44
CA THR A 165 1.56 4.80 22.49
C THR A 165 1.59 5.43 21.12
N ILE A 166 2.76 5.51 20.48
CA ILE A 166 2.92 6.06 19.13
C ILE A 166 3.76 5.14 18.26
N SER A 167 3.37 4.99 16.99
CA SER A 167 4.10 4.20 15.99
C SER A 167 4.76 5.10 14.95
N GLY A 168 5.93 4.71 14.47
CA GLY A 168 6.62 5.42 13.40
C GLY A 168 7.88 4.71 12.94
N VAL A 169 8.63 5.37 12.05
CA VAL A 169 9.93 4.89 11.58
C VAL A 169 11.03 5.63 12.32
N VAL A 170 11.90 4.90 12.99
CA VAL A 170 13.10 5.47 13.63
C VAL A 170 14.09 5.84 12.54
N ARG A 171 14.58 7.08 12.56
CA ARG A 171 15.59 7.60 11.62
C ARG A 171 16.95 7.84 12.25
N ARG A 172 16.99 8.05 13.56
CA ARG A 172 18.24 8.29 14.29
C ARG A 172 18.10 7.80 15.71
N VAL A 173 19.18 7.20 16.21
CA VAL A 173 19.32 6.83 17.62
C VAL A 173 20.69 7.27 18.09
N HIS A 174 20.72 8.00 19.21
CA HIS A 174 21.94 8.47 19.83
C HIS A 174 21.90 8.21 21.34
N ARG A 175 22.99 7.71 21.91
CA ARG A 175 23.13 7.50 23.34
C ARG A 175 23.59 8.79 24.01
N ILE A 176 22.92 9.19 25.07
CA ILE A 176 23.24 10.37 25.87
C ILE A 176 23.57 9.91 27.28
N GLU A 177 24.77 10.25 27.75
CA GLU A 177 25.19 10.03 29.13
C GLU A 177 24.54 11.09 30.03
N LEU A 178 24.03 10.66 31.17
CA LEU A 178 23.48 11.51 32.21
C LEU A 178 24.55 11.81 33.26
N PRO A 179 24.67 13.05 33.73
CA PRO A 179 25.39 13.33 34.97
C PRO A 179 24.75 12.61 36.15
N GLU A 180 25.50 12.51 37.24
CA GLU A 180 24.99 11.97 38.51
C GLU A 180 23.66 12.64 38.90
N ASN A 181 22.73 11.82 39.37
CA ASN A 181 21.38 12.23 39.73
C ASN A 181 20.85 11.31 40.84
N LYS A 182 19.82 11.81 41.55
CA LYS A 182 19.20 11.13 42.70
C LYS A 182 18.56 9.76 42.39
N TYR A 183 18.43 9.39 41.12
CA TYR A 183 17.83 8.13 40.66
C TYR A 183 18.87 7.17 40.06
N GLU A 184 20.16 7.52 40.12
CA GLU A 184 21.27 6.69 39.62
C GLU A 184 21.18 6.30 38.13
N LEU A 185 20.38 7.05 37.35
CA LEU A 185 20.24 6.83 35.92
C LEU A 185 21.51 7.28 35.20
N ARG A 186 22.18 6.38 34.48
CA ARG A 186 23.48 6.67 33.84
C ARG A 186 23.38 7.18 32.42
N HIS A 187 22.38 6.74 31.67
CA HIS A 187 22.22 7.10 30.27
C HIS A 187 20.78 6.91 29.81
N TYR A 188 20.47 7.48 28.64
CA TYR A 188 19.28 7.15 27.86
C TYR A 188 19.60 7.26 26.37
N PHE A 189 18.70 6.76 25.54
CA PHE A 189 18.78 6.83 24.08
C PHE A 189 17.80 7.87 23.57
N LYS A 190 18.31 8.89 22.87
CA LYS A 190 17.50 9.82 22.08
C LYS A 190 17.18 9.19 20.73
N VAL A 191 15.92 8.87 20.53
CA VAL A 191 15.35 8.24 19.35
C VAL A 191 14.54 9.28 18.58
N LEU A 192 14.87 9.49 17.31
CA LEU A 192 14.13 10.37 16.41
C LEU A 192 13.16 9.53 15.59
N LEU A 193 11.89 9.55 16.00
CA LEU A 193 10.80 8.76 15.42
C LEU A 193 9.99 9.61 14.45
N TYR A 194 9.67 9.09 13.26
CA TYR A 194 8.82 9.77 12.28
C TYR A 194 7.50 9.02 12.12
N PRO A 195 6.39 9.53 12.67
CA PRO A 195 5.06 9.04 12.38
C PRO A 195 4.69 9.23 10.89
N LYS A 196 3.70 8.48 10.42
CA LYS A 196 3.20 8.55 9.02
C LYS A 196 2.35 9.82 8.79
N ILE A 197 3.00 10.99 8.82
CA ILE A 197 2.38 12.31 8.60
C ILE A 197 3.07 13.08 7.48
N LYS A 198 2.34 14.04 6.87
CA LYS A 198 2.87 14.95 5.85
C LYS A 198 2.58 16.41 6.27
N PRO A 199 3.58 17.33 6.24
CA PRO A 199 5.01 17.06 6.01
C PRO A 199 5.63 16.22 7.16
N PRO A 200 6.73 15.49 6.89
CA PRO A 200 7.34 14.62 7.89
C PRO A 200 7.84 15.45 9.07
N SER A 201 7.28 15.19 10.25
CA SER A 201 7.67 15.85 11.50
C SER A 201 8.00 14.81 12.57
N PRO A 202 9.11 14.99 13.31
CA PRO A 202 9.56 13.98 14.25
C PRO A 202 8.82 14.05 15.58
N VAL A 203 8.79 12.91 16.26
CA VAL A 203 8.60 12.78 17.70
C VAL A 203 9.95 12.38 18.30
N ILE A 204 10.35 13.06 19.36
CA ILE A 204 11.59 12.74 20.07
C ILE A 204 11.23 11.78 21.21
N ALA A 205 11.75 10.56 21.18
CA ALA A 205 11.60 9.63 22.28
C ALA A 205 12.93 9.51 23.06
N TYR A 206 12.88 9.62 24.38
CA TYR A 206 13.99 9.28 25.26
C TYR A 206 13.72 7.91 25.88
N CYS A 207 14.45 6.89 25.43
CA CYS A 207 14.30 5.52 25.86
C CYS A 207 15.41 5.14 26.85
N LEU A 208 15.08 4.50 27.98
CA LEU A 208 16.10 3.99 28.91
C LEU A 208 16.91 2.83 28.32
N ARG A 209 16.24 1.96 27.57
CA ARG A 209 16.81 0.76 26.96
C ARG A 209 16.37 0.63 25.51
N LEU A 210 17.14 -0.12 24.74
CA LEU A 210 16.78 -0.55 23.38
C LEU A 210 16.66 -2.08 23.36
N PRO A 211 15.75 -2.64 22.53
CA PRO A 211 15.70 -4.08 22.32
C PRO A 211 17.04 -4.65 21.86
N LYS A 212 17.33 -5.88 22.27
CA LYS A 212 18.55 -6.58 21.86
C LYS A 212 18.63 -6.66 20.33
N GLY A 213 19.75 -6.20 19.76
CA GLY A 213 19.99 -6.21 18.31
C GLY A 213 19.45 -5.01 17.54
N PHE A 214 18.83 -4.03 18.22
CA PHE A 214 18.41 -2.78 17.58
C PHE A 214 19.64 -1.93 17.19
N THR A 215 19.61 -1.32 16.01
CA THR A 215 20.73 -0.53 15.48
C THR A 215 20.78 0.87 16.08
N ILE A 216 21.99 1.34 16.38
CA ILE A 216 22.24 2.71 16.85
C ILE A 216 23.00 3.44 15.75
N GLY A 217 22.60 4.67 15.43
CA GLY A 217 23.24 5.42 14.38
C GLY A 217 22.43 6.59 13.86
N MET A 218 23.00 7.25 12.86
CA MET A 218 22.44 8.47 12.25
C MET A 218 21.48 8.20 11.11
N ASP A 219 21.47 6.97 10.60
CA ASP A 219 20.61 6.48 9.52
C ASP A 219 20.04 5.12 9.92
N VAL A 220 18.89 5.17 10.57
CA VAL A 220 18.10 3.99 10.95
C VAL A 220 16.84 3.99 10.08
N SER A 221 16.30 2.82 9.77
CA SER A 221 15.05 2.71 9.01
C SER A 221 14.20 1.55 9.51
N GLU A 222 13.91 1.55 10.81
CA GLU A 222 13.16 0.51 11.50
C GLU A 222 11.79 1.04 11.93
N GLU A 223 10.73 0.27 11.68
CA GLU A 223 9.38 0.57 12.16
C GLU A 223 9.24 0.09 13.61
N VAL A 224 8.80 0.99 14.49
CA VAL A 224 8.72 0.73 15.92
C VAL A 224 7.43 1.31 16.51
N GLU A 225 7.06 0.79 17.67
CA GLU A 225 6.01 1.34 18.53
C GLU A 225 6.63 1.72 19.88
N VAL A 226 6.36 2.93 20.35
CA VAL A 226 6.91 3.46 21.61
C VAL A 226 5.75 3.73 22.55
N THR A 227 5.79 3.11 23.73
CA THR A 227 4.87 3.43 24.83
C THR A 227 5.62 4.16 25.92
N GLY A 228 5.14 5.32 26.32
CA GLY A 228 5.83 6.17 27.27
C GLY A 228 5.00 7.36 27.71
N PHE A 229 5.51 8.10 28.70
CA PHE A 229 4.89 9.33 29.16
C PHE A 229 5.08 10.43 28.11
N PHE A 230 4.00 11.06 27.66
CA PHE A 230 4.15 12.31 26.93
C PHE A 230 4.63 13.39 27.90
N PHE A 231 5.73 14.04 27.54
CA PHE A 231 6.43 14.97 28.43
C PHE A 231 6.09 16.42 28.10
N LYS A 232 6.51 16.88 26.92
CA LYS A 232 6.29 18.26 26.45
C LYS A 232 6.54 18.36 24.95
N ARG A 233 6.17 19.49 24.37
CA ARG A 233 6.73 19.96 23.11
C ARG A 233 8.09 20.61 23.38
N CYS A 234 9.17 19.98 22.92
CA CYS A 234 10.52 20.48 23.15
C CYS A 234 11.04 21.20 21.91
N ALA A 235 11.64 22.38 22.12
CA ALA A 235 12.37 23.08 21.07
C ALA A 235 13.67 22.32 20.75
N TYR A 236 13.99 22.22 19.46
CA TYR A 236 15.21 21.58 19.00
C TYR A 236 15.76 22.31 17.77
N GLN A 237 17.09 22.30 17.65
CA GLN A 237 17.77 22.83 16.47
C GLN A 237 17.67 21.81 15.33
N ALA A 238 16.88 22.13 14.31
CA ALA A 238 16.93 21.41 13.03
C ALA A 238 18.05 21.99 12.15
N LYS A 239 18.34 21.35 11.01
CA LYS A 239 19.37 21.83 10.08
C LYS A 239 19.06 23.21 9.51
N ASP A 240 17.79 23.54 9.38
CA ASP A 240 17.30 24.75 8.73
C ASP A 240 16.83 25.82 9.73
N SER A 241 16.16 25.42 10.81
CA SER A 241 15.43 26.33 11.69
C SER A 241 15.28 25.75 13.10
N LEU A 242 14.92 26.62 14.06
CA LEU A 242 14.43 26.16 15.35
C LEU A 242 13.03 25.58 15.15
N ARG A 243 12.82 24.33 15.59
CA ARG A 243 11.54 23.64 15.47
C ARG A 243 11.10 23.08 16.81
N THR A 244 9.86 22.64 16.88
CA THR A 244 9.33 21.99 18.06
C THR A 244 8.82 20.60 17.72
N ALA A 245 9.07 19.64 18.61
CA ALA A 245 8.59 18.27 18.47
C ALA A 245 7.96 17.78 19.77
N PRO A 246 6.89 16.96 19.69
CA PRO A 246 6.43 16.17 20.83
C PRO A 246 7.58 15.31 21.38
N THR A 247 7.71 15.29 22.71
CA THR A 247 8.71 14.48 23.42
C THR A 247 8.01 13.40 24.25
N ILE A 248 8.48 12.16 24.15
CA ILE A 248 7.99 11.02 24.92
C ILE A 248 9.15 10.42 25.71
N LEU A 249 8.92 10.10 26.98
CA LEU A 249 9.84 9.36 27.83
C LEU A 249 9.38 7.91 27.90
N ALA A 250 10.25 6.97 27.56
CA ALA A 250 9.88 5.56 27.46
C ALA A 250 10.91 4.65 28.13
N LYS A 251 10.46 3.48 28.60
CA LYS A 251 11.37 2.45 29.12
C LYS A 251 12.17 1.81 27.99
N THR A 252 11.48 1.42 26.93
CA THR A 252 12.03 0.80 25.72
C THR A 252 11.09 1.07 24.54
N LEU A 253 11.49 0.64 23.35
CA LEU A 253 10.64 0.60 22.15
C LEU A 253 10.31 -0.85 21.79
N GLN A 254 9.17 -1.06 21.15
CA GLN A 254 8.78 -2.34 20.56
C GLN A 254 9.23 -2.35 19.11
N TRP A 255 10.09 -3.32 18.79
CA TRP A 255 10.64 -3.53 17.46
C TRP A 255 10.51 -4.99 17.09
N GLN A 256 10.03 -5.24 15.88
CA GLN A 256 10.09 -6.55 15.26
C GLN A 256 11.07 -6.43 14.10
N LYS A 257 12.19 -7.18 14.17
CA LYS A 257 13.15 -7.23 13.08
C LYS A 257 12.42 -7.67 11.82
N ARG A 258 12.31 -6.78 10.85
CA ARG A 258 11.72 -7.13 9.56
C ARG A 258 12.59 -8.25 8.98
N PRO A 259 12.02 -9.43 8.66
CA PRO A 259 12.78 -10.44 7.93
C PRO A 259 13.28 -9.75 6.66
N ALA A 260 14.59 -9.87 6.40
CA ALA A 260 15.16 -9.33 5.17
C ALA A 260 14.28 -9.86 4.04
N MET A 261 13.63 -8.94 3.32
CA MET A 261 12.89 -9.30 2.13
C MET A 261 13.92 -10.00 1.26
N VAL A 262 13.77 -11.32 1.11
CA VAL A 262 14.57 -12.07 0.13
C VAL A 262 14.25 -11.35 -1.15
N GLU A 263 15.24 -10.64 -1.70
CA GLU A 263 15.11 -10.04 -3.02
C GLU A 263 14.69 -11.21 -3.92
N GLU A 264 13.41 -11.21 -4.34
CA GLU A 264 12.98 -12.16 -5.36
C GLU A 264 13.96 -11.98 -6.50
N PRO A 265 14.64 -13.06 -6.95
CA PRO A 265 15.69 -12.92 -7.95
C PRO A 265 15.05 -12.22 -9.13
N ALA A 266 15.52 -11.00 -9.42
CA ALA A 266 15.04 -10.21 -10.53
C ALA A 266 15.08 -11.13 -11.75
N VAL A 267 13.90 -11.45 -12.29
CA VAL A 267 13.81 -12.35 -13.43
C VAL A 267 14.53 -11.62 -14.56
N ASP A 268 15.75 -12.08 -14.85
CA ASP A 268 16.63 -11.47 -15.84
C ASP A 268 15.84 -11.33 -17.15
N GLY A 269 15.58 -10.09 -17.57
CA GLY A 269 14.77 -9.79 -18.75
C GLY A 269 15.30 -10.49 -20.00
N ARG A 270 16.60 -10.81 -20.02
CA ARG A 270 17.23 -11.61 -21.08
C ARG A 270 16.68 -13.03 -21.15
N LYS A 271 16.37 -13.66 -20.02
CA LYS A 271 15.74 -14.99 -19.96
C LYS A 271 14.30 -14.94 -20.48
N LEU A 272 13.55 -13.89 -20.16
CA LEU A 272 12.19 -13.71 -20.71
C LEU A 272 12.20 -13.48 -22.22
N ILE A 273 13.15 -12.68 -22.72
CA ILE A 273 13.33 -12.48 -24.17
C ILE A 273 13.75 -13.79 -24.85
N LEU A 274 14.66 -14.56 -24.26
CA LEU A 274 15.05 -15.88 -24.79
C LEU A 274 13.87 -16.85 -24.86
N VAL A 275 13.03 -16.91 -23.83
CA VAL A 275 11.81 -17.73 -23.83
C VAL A 275 10.82 -17.26 -24.90
N ALA A 276 10.62 -15.95 -25.04
CA ALA A 276 9.74 -15.38 -26.06
C ALA A 276 10.25 -15.67 -27.49
N VAL A 277 11.55 -15.54 -27.73
CA VAL A 277 12.18 -15.86 -29.02
C VAL A 277 12.09 -17.35 -29.33
N ALA A 278 12.35 -18.22 -28.35
CA ALA A 278 12.22 -19.67 -28.52
C ALA A 278 10.77 -20.06 -28.87
N ALA A 279 9.78 -19.46 -28.21
CA ALA A 279 8.37 -19.68 -28.51
C ALA A 279 8.01 -19.20 -29.93
N ALA A 280 8.52 -18.03 -30.35
CA ALA A 280 8.29 -17.50 -31.70
C ALA A 280 8.93 -18.39 -32.79
N LEU A 281 10.14 -18.89 -32.57
CA LEU A 281 10.81 -19.82 -33.49
C LEU A 281 10.07 -21.14 -33.60
N LEU A 282 9.56 -21.67 -32.48
CA LEU A 282 8.75 -22.89 -32.49
C LEU A 282 7.43 -22.69 -33.26
N ALA A 283 6.80 -21.53 -33.12
CA ALA A 283 5.61 -21.17 -33.90
C ALA A 283 5.91 -21.06 -35.41
N LEU A 284 7.06 -20.47 -35.78
CA LEU A 284 7.48 -20.40 -37.18
C LEU A 284 7.82 -21.78 -37.77
N LEU A 285 8.52 -22.63 -37.02
CA LEU A 285 8.85 -23.99 -37.44
C LEU A 285 7.60 -24.85 -37.64
N THR A 286 6.64 -24.75 -36.71
CA THR A 286 5.36 -25.47 -36.83
C THR A 286 4.55 -24.97 -38.02
N ALA A 287 4.48 -23.66 -38.25
CA ALA A 287 3.83 -23.08 -39.43
C ALA A 287 4.51 -23.52 -40.75
N TRP A 288 5.85 -23.49 -40.81
CA TRP A 288 6.62 -23.98 -41.96
C TRP A 288 6.35 -25.46 -42.23
N TYR A 289 6.40 -26.29 -41.19
CA TYR A 289 6.20 -27.73 -41.31
C TYR A 289 4.82 -28.07 -41.87
N VAL A 290 3.78 -27.37 -41.38
CA VAL A 290 2.43 -27.49 -41.91
C VAL A 290 2.36 -27.03 -43.35
N TYR A 291 3.01 -25.92 -43.71
CA TYR A 291 3.08 -25.41 -45.10
C TYR A 291 3.74 -26.41 -46.06
N MET A 292 4.87 -27.00 -45.65
CA MET A 292 5.57 -28.02 -46.45
C MET A 292 4.72 -29.28 -46.66
N ARG A 293 4.01 -29.74 -45.62
CA ARG A 293 3.10 -30.89 -45.73
C ARG A 293 1.81 -30.60 -46.50
N THR A 294 1.48 -29.33 -46.72
CA THR A 294 0.25 -28.92 -47.41
C THR A 294 0.50 -28.44 -48.84
N LYS A 295 1.71 -28.61 -49.40
CA LYS A 295 1.89 -28.47 -50.85
C LYS A 295 0.95 -29.46 -51.54
N PRO A 296 -0.05 -28.98 -52.32
CA PRO A 296 -0.92 -29.88 -53.04
C PRO A 296 -0.09 -30.65 -54.06
N SER A 297 -0.09 -31.97 -53.98
CA SER A 297 0.31 -32.80 -55.11
C SER A 297 -0.59 -32.41 -56.28
N HIS A 298 -0.02 -31.78 -57.30
CA HIS A 298 -0.72 -31.51 -58.55
C HIS A 298 -1.33 -32.85 -59.02
N PRO A 299 -2.66 -32.96 -59.19
CA PRO A 299 -3.19 -34.11 -59.90
C PRO A 299 -2.56 -34.12 -61.29
N ALA A 300 -1.95 -35.23 -61.66
CA ALA A 300 -1.43 -35.43 -63.01
C ALA A 300 -2.56 -35.13 -64.01
N LEU A 301 -2.29 -34.24 -64.97
CA LEU A 301 -3.21 -33.99 -66.08
C LEU A 301 -3.47 -35.35 -66.78
N PRO A 302 -4.72 -35.71 -67.07
CA PRO A 302 -5.02 -36.93 -67.82
C PRO A 302 -4.37 -36.83 -69.20
N ASP A 303 -3.58 -37.85 -69.53
CA ASP A 303 -2.76 -38.01 -70.75
C ASP A 303 -3.62 -38.33 -71.98
N ARG A 304 -4.75 -37.62 -72.14
CA ARG A 304 -5.67 -37.80 -73.26
C ARG A 304 -5.41 -36.66 -74.26
N PRO A 305 -4.79 -36.92 -75.43
CA PRO A 305 -4.62 -35.88 -76.42
C PRO A 305 -6.01 -35.35 -76.84
N PRO A 306 -6.12 -34.05 -77.14
CA PRO A 306 -7.37 -33.45 -77.57
C PRO A 306 -7.93 -34.19 -78.79
N ASN A 307 -9.22 -34.56 -78.73
CA ASN A 307 -9.90 -35.23 -79.82
C ASN A 307 -10.22 -34.21 -80.93
N PHE A 308 -9.40 -34.20 -81.98
CA PHE A 308 -9.57 -33.32 -83.14
C PHE A 308 -10.64 -33.81 -84.13
N ASP A 309 -11.25 -34.98 -83.92
CA ASP A 309 -12.31 -35.48 -84.80
C ASP A 309 -13.55 -34.57 -84.78
N LEU A 310 -13.81 -33.91 -83.65
CA LEU A 310 -14.88 -32.92 -83.51
C LEU A 310 -14.69 -31.69 -84.41
N LEU A 311 -13.45 -31.32 -84.73
CA LEU A 311 -13.17 -30.20 -85.63
C LEU A 311 -13.36 -30.59 -87.10
N LYS A 312 -13.08 -31.85 -87.46
CA LYS A 312 -13.38 -32.37 -88.81
C LYS A 312 -14.88 -32.49 -89.08
N GLU A 313 -15.67 -32.89 -88.09
CA GLU A 313 -17.13 -32.96 -88.23
C GLU A 313 -17.81 -31.59 -88.35
N MET A 314 -17.16 -30.52 -87.86
CA MET A 314 -17.66 -29.15 -88.00
C MET A 314 -17.32 -28.55 -89.37
N ASP A 315 -16.16 -28.89 -89.94
CA ASP A 315 -15.74 -28.43 -91.27
C ASP A 315 -16.60 -29.06 -92.39
N GLN A 316 -16.84 -30.38 -92.30
CA GLN A 316 -17.68 -31.09 -93.28
C GLN A 316 -19.16 -30.66 -93.28
N ARG A 317 -19.66 -30.15 -92.15
CA ARG A 317 -21.01 -29.59 -92.06
C ARG A 317 -21.14 -28.20 -92.71
N ASN A 318 -20.04 -27.45 -92.81
CA ASN A 318 -20.06 -26.14 -93.46
C ASN A 318 -19.88 -26.24 -94.99
N GLU A 319 -19.18 -27.25 -95.50
CA GLU A 319 -18.98 -27.42 -96.96
C GLU A 319 -20.21 -27.96 -97.71
N THR A 320 -21.16 -28.62 -97.04
CA THR A 320 -22.36 -29.19 -97.69
C THR A 320 -23.54 -28.22 -97.83
N THR A 321 -23.38 -26.95 -97.44
CA THR A 321 -24.45 -25.94 -97.48
C THR A 321 -24.32 -24.96 -98.66
N ASP A 322 -23.31 -25.09 -99.54
CA ASP A 322 -22.99 -24.08 -100.58
C ASP A 322 -22.92 -24.63 -102.03
N GLU A 323 -23.61 -25.73 -102.33
CA GLU A 323 -23.95 -26.09 -103.73
C GLU A 323 -25.47 -26.25 -103.88
N GLY A 324 -26.13 -25.12 -104.11
CA GLY A 324 -27.49 -24.96 -104.61
C GLY A 324 -27.53 -23.85 -105.66
#